data_AF-A0A7K2FPN3-F1
#
_entry.id   AF-A0A7K2FPN3-F1
#
_cell.length_a   1.000
_cell.length_b   1.000
_cell.length_c   1.000
_cell.angle_alpha   90.00
_cell.angle_beta   90.00
_cell.angle_gamma   90.00
#
_symmetry.space_group_name_H-M   'P 1'
#
loop_
_entity.id
_entity.type
_entity.pdbx_description
1 polymer ?
#
loop_
_entity_poly.entity_id
_entity_poly.type
_entity_poly.pdbx_seq_one_letter_code
_entity_poly.pdbx_strand_id
1 'polypeptide(L)'
;SRLTGSSDLYQASRRRPRASVNFVTAHDGFTLRDLVSYNDKHNEANGEDNQDGESVNRSWNCGVEGETDDDAVLELRGRQQRNLLATLLLSQGIPMLAHGDELGRTQGGNNNAYCQDNE
;
A
#
# COMPACT_ATOMS: atom_id res chain seq x y z
N SER A 1 2.68 18.86 8.78
CA SER A 1 3.15 18.32 7.48
C SER A 1 3.58 16.87 7.68
N ARG A 2 3.21 15.97 6.76
CA ARG A 2 3.43 14.50 6.90
C ARG A 2 4.91 14.12 6.85
N LEU A 3 5.65 14.70 5.90
CA LEU A 3 7.11 14.48 5.75
C LEU A 3 7.92 14.87 7.00
N THR A 4 7.40 15.83 7.77
CA THR A 4 8.05 16.35 8.99
C THR A 4 7.42 15.76 10.27
N GLY A 5 7.06 14.47 10.23
CA GLY A 5 6.60 13.73 11.41
C GLY A 5 5.22 14.13 11.92
N SER A 6 4.35 14.61 11.01
CA SER A 6 2.97 15.00 11.32
C SER A 6 2.87 15.92 12.53
N SER A 7 3.76 16.93 12.59
CA SER A 7 3.86 17.88 13.70
C SER A 7 2.53 18.57 14.02
N ASP A 8 1.69 18.80 13.00
CA ASP A 8 0.32 19.29 13.13
C ASP A 8 -0.58 18.43 14.03
N LEU A 9 -0.33 17.13 14.11
CA LEU A 9 -1.08 16.22 14.98
C LEU A 9 -0.43 16.05 16.36
N TYR A 10 0.90 15.96 16.42
CA TYR A 10 1.59 15.48 17.63
C TYR A 10 2.28 16.58 18.45
N GLN A 11 2.62 17.72 17.82
CA GLN A 11 3.41 18.78 18.48
C GLN A 11 2.61 19.48 19.58
N ALA A 12 1.30 19.69 19.39
CA ALA A 12 0.43 20.33 20.40
C ALA A 12 0.38 19.53 21.71
N SER A 13 0.44 18.21 21.63
CA SER A 13 0.51 17.30 22.79
C SER A 13 1.95 17.06 23.28
N ARG A 14 2.93 17.85 22.82
CA ARG A 14 4.36 17.74 23.13
C ARG A 14 4.98 16.37 22.82
N ARG A 15 4.37 15.59 21.92
CA ARG A 15 4.90 14.30 21.49
C ARG A 15 5.99 14.53 20.44
N ARG A 16 7.08 13.77 20.56
CA ARG A 16 8.19 13.79 19.59
C ARG A 16 7.75 13.12 18.28
N PRO A 17 8.41 13.40 17.14
CA PRO A 17 8.10 12.77 15.85
C PRO A 17 8.07 11.23 15.88
N ARG A 18 8.81 10.60 16.80
CA ARG A 18 8.79 9.15 17.05
C ARG A 18 7.42 8.59 17.49
N ALA A 19 6.48 9.44 17.89
CA ALA A 19 5.12 9.03 18.18
C ALA A 19 4.28 8.76 16.90
N SER A 20 4.78 9.19 15.73
CA SER A 20 4.19 8.89 14.43
C SER A 20 4.76 7.57 13.91
N VAL A 21 3.90 6.56 13.74
CA VAL A 21 4.20 5.38 12.94
C VAL A 21 3.72 5.66 11.53
N ASN A 22 4.67 5.80 10.62
CA ASN A 22 4.40 6.07 9.21
C ASN A 22 4.32 4.73 8.48
N PHE A 23 3.32 4.56 7.64
CA PHE A 23 3.18 3.41 6.75
C PHE A 23 2.48 3.83 5.46
N VAL A 24 2.72 3.09 4.39
CA VAL A 24 1.99 3.22 3.12
C VAL A 24 0.99 2.08 2.97
N THR A 25 1.43 0.88 3.34
CA THR A 25 0.70 -0.39 3.25
C THR A 25 0.69 -1.08 4.62
N ALA A 26 -0.30 -1.94 4.82
CA ALA A 26 -0.47 -2.74 6.02
C ALA A 26 -1.03 -4.12 5.63
N HIS A 27 -1.57 -4.87 6.60
CA HIS A 27 -2.32 -6.09 6.32
C HIS A 27 -3.72 -5.79 5.78
N ASP A 28 -4.34 -4.70 6.26
CA ASP A 28 -5.59 -4.19 5.71
C ASP A 28 -5.30 -3.38 4.44
N GLY A 29 -6.02 -3.68 3.36
CA GLY A 29 -5.86 -3.03 2.07
C GLY A 29 -4.84 -3.74 1.16
N PHE A 30 -4.38 -3.02 0.14
CA PHE A 30 -3.44 -3.55 -0.84
C PHE A 30 -2.02 -3.72 -0.30
N THR A 31 -1.32 -4.70 -0.86
CA THR A 31 0.15 -4.77 -0.83
C THR A 31 0.76 -3.60 -1.62
N LEU A 32 2.08 -3.35 -1.47
CA LEU A 32 2.74 -2.27 -2.20
C LEU A 32 2.69 -2.49 -3.72
N ARG A 33 2.81 -3.75 -4.14
CA ARG A 33 2.70 -4.12 -5.55
C ARG A 33 1.28 -3.90 -6.06
N ASP A 34 0.26 -4.31 -5.30
CA ASP A 34 -1.13 -4.20 -5.74
C ASP A 34 -1.61 -2.75 -5.74
N LEU A 35 -1.11 -1.92 -4.82
CA LEU A 35 -1.41 -0.49 -4.76
C LEU A 35 -1.04 0.25 -6.06
N VAL A 36 -0.06 -0.25 -6.81
CA VAL A 36 0.37 0.29 -8.11
C VAL A 36 -0.11 -0.54 -9.30
N SER A 37 -0.90 -1.59 -9.06
CA SER A 37 -1.33 -2.55 -10.10
C SER A 37 -2.84 -2.68 -10.23
N TYR A 38 -3.62 -2.22 -9.25
CA TYR A 38 -5.08 -2.33 -9.24
C TYR A 38 -5.75 -1.01 -8.86
N ASN A 39 -6.82 -0.65 -9.55
CA ASN A 39 -7.69 0.46 -9.16
C ASN A 39 -8.88 -0.05 -8.32
N ASP A 40 -9.40 -1.22 -8.67
CA ASP A 40 -10.54 -1.83 -8.02
C ASP A 40 -10.09 -3.04 -7.17
N LYS A 41 -10.85 -3.35 -6.13
CA LYS A 41 -10.64 -4.54 -5.30
C LYS A 41 -11.17 -5.78 -6.01
N HIS A 42 -10.46 -6.89 -5.88
CA HIS A 42 -10.78 -8.21 -6.43
C HIS A 42 -10.85 -9.22 -5.28
N ASN A 43 -11.86 -9.04 -4.42
CA ASN A 43 -12.06 -9.85 -3.22
C ASN A 43 -13.02 -11.03 -3.47
N GLU A 44 -13.29 -11.39 -4.73
CA GLU A 44 -14.26 -12.45 -5.09
C GLU A 44 -13.95 -13.79 -4.42
N ALA A 45 -12.66 -14.08 -4.20
CA ALA A 45 -12.19 -15.29 -3.51
C ALA A 45 -12.69 -15.40 -2.06
N ASN A 46 -13.11 -14.29 -1.44
CA ASN A 46 -13.61 -14.26 -0.07
C ASN A 46 -15.06 -14.77 0.04
N GLY A 47 -15.79 -14.87 -1.09
CA GLY A 47 -17.15 -15.40 -1.12
C GLY A 47 -18.25 -14.42 -0.67
N GLU A 48 -17.95 -13.13 -0.60
CA GLU A 48 -18.89 -12.06 -0.19
C GLU A 48 -19.30 -11.15 -1.37
N ASP A 49 -19.31 -11.69 -2.60
CA ASP A 49 -19.66 -10.96 -3.82
C ASP A 49 -18.88 -9.63 -3.99
N ASN A 50 -17.61 -9.61 -3.56
CA ASN A 50 -16.71 -8.45 -3.57
C ASN A 50 -17.24 -7.24 -2.75
N GLN A 51 -18.16 -7.46 -1.81
CA GLN A 51 -18.73 -6.40 -0.95
C GLN A 51 -17.81 -6.04 0.22
N ASP A 52 -16.94 -6.96 0.63
CA ASP A 52 -16.00 -6.80 1.74
C ASP A 52 -14.74 -6.00 1.34
N GLY A 53 -14.06 -5.41 2.32
CA GLY A 53 -12.86 -4.57 2.08
C GLY A 53 -13.16 -3.11 1.69
N GLU A 54 -12.13 -2.27 1.79
CA GLU A 54 -12.22 -0.83 1.49
C GLU A 54 -12.37 -0.57 -0.01
N SER A 55 -13.25 0.36 -0.41
CA SER A 55 -13.47 0.70 -1.82
C SER A 55 -12.64 1.91 -2.28
N VAL A 56 -12.08 2.69 -1.35
CA VAL A 56 -11.25 3.86 -1.66
C VAL A 56 -9.79 3.61 -1.24
N ASN A 57 -9.06 2.83 -2.04
CA ASN A 57 -7.68 2.45 -1.74
C ASN A 57 -6.63 3.52 -2.04
N ARG A 58 -6.99 4.57 -2.80
CA ARG A 58 -6.05 5.58 -3.33
C ARG A 58 -4.89 4.93 -4.12
N SER A 59 -5.20 3.86 -4.82
CA SER A 59 -4.30 3.12 -5.69
C SER A 59 -4.29 3.72 -7.10
N TRP A 60 -3.32 3.28 -7.91
CA TRP A 60 -3.29 3.56 -9.34
C TRP A 60 -2.63 2.41 -10.08
N ASN A 61 -3.37 1.75 -10.96
CA ASN A 61 -2.93 0.57 -11.72
C ASN A 61 -1.82 0.84 -12.77
N CYS A 62 -1.36 2.09 -12.89
CA CYS A 62 -0.34 2.55 -13.84
C CYS A 62 -0.73 2.37 -15.32
N GLY A 63 -2.02 2.22 -15.62
CA GLY A 63 -2.57 2.17 -16.99
C GLY A 63 -3.24 0.85 -17.36
N VAL A 64 -2.90 -0.25 -16.67
CA VAL A 64 -3.45 -1.59 -16.92
C VAL A 64 -3.90 -2.19 -15.60
N GLU A 65 -5.10 -2.77 -15.54
CA GLU A 65 -5.60 -3.42 -14.33
C GLU A 65 -4.98 -4.81 -14.17
N GLY A 66 -4.34 -5.08 -13.04
CA GLY A 66 -3.73 -6.36 -12.72
C GLY A 66 -2.40 -6.63 -13.43
N GLU A 67 -2.08 -7.92 -13.59
CA GLU A 67 -0.84 -8.38 -14.22
C GLU A 67 -0.77 -7.97 -15.71
N THR A 68 0.43 -7.66 -16.19
CA THR A 68 0.66 -7.20 -17.57
C THR A 68 2.08 -7.51 -18.02
N ASP A 69 2.25 -7.74 -19.32
CA ASP A 69 3.54 -7.90 -19.98
C ASP A 69 4.02 -6.60 -20.67
N ASP A 70 3.30 -5.47 -20.49
CA ASP A 70 3.73 -4.18 -21.03
C ASP A 70 4.92 -3.63 -20.25
N ASP A 71 6.11 -3.69 -20.86
CA ASP A 71 7.37 -3.22 -20.30
C ASP A 71 7.30 -1.79 -19.76
N ALA A 72 6.57 -0.89 -20.43
CA ALA A 72 6.47 0.51 -20.01
C ALA A 72 5.65 0.64 -18.71
N VAL A 73 4.61 -0.16 -18.56
CA VAL A 73 3.80 -0.21 -17.34
C VAL A 73 4.60 -0.84 -16.20
N LEU A 74 5.32 -1.93 -16.47
CA LEU A 74 6.17 -2.60 -15.47
C LEU A 74 7.28 -1.68 -14.96
N GLU A 75 7.94 -0.93 -15.85
CA GLU A 75 8.94 0.06 -15.45
C GLU A 75 8.32 1.17 -14.58
N LEU A 76 7.16 1.68 -14.98
CA LEU A 76 6.43 2.71 -14.24
C LEU A 76 6.03 2.21 -12.83
N ARG A 77 5.49 1.00 -12.71
CA ARG A 77 5.15 0.37 -11.42
C ARG A 77 6.37 0.25 -10.53
N GLY A 78 7.48 -0.25 -11.07
CA GLY A 78 8.75 -0.35 -10.34
C GLY A 78 9.26 1.02 -9.84
N ARG A 79 9.05 2.09 -10.62
CA ARG A 79 9.35 3.46 -10.18
C ARG A 79 8.41 3.93 -9.07
N GLN A 80 7.10 3.66 -9.16
CA GLN A 80 6.14 4.07 -8.12
C GLN A 80 6.39 3.36 -6.80
N GLN A 81 6.70 2.06 -6.80
CA GLN A 81 7.05 1.33 -5.58
C GLN A 81 8.26 1.96 -4.89
N ARG A 82 9.31 2.30 -5.65
CA ARG A 82 10.50 3.00 -5.12
C ARG A 82 10.18 4.41 -4.61
N ASN A 83 9.31 5.16 -5.28
CA ASN A 83 8.88 6.48 -4.81
C ASN A 83 8.17 6.40 -3.45
N LEU A 84 7.27 5.42 -3.28
CA LEU A 84 6.54 5.20 -2.04
C LEU A 84 7.49 4.76 -0.90
N LEU A 85 8.38 3.80 -1.17
CA LEU A 85 9.39 3.35 -0.21
C LEU A 85 10.34 4.48 0.18
N ALA A 86 10.84 5.26 -0.79
CA ALA A 86 11.69 6.41 -0.52
C ALA A 86 10.97 7.44 0.36
N THR A 87 9.69 7.73 0.06
CA THR A 87 8.88 8.64 0.88
C THR A 87 8.73 8.13 2.30
N LEU A 88 8.44 6.85 2.49
CA LEU A 88 8.29 6.22 3.81
C LEU A 88 9.59 6.29 4.62
N LEU A 89 10.69 5.85 4.02
CA LEU A 89 11.99 5.70 4.70
C LEU A 89 12.67 7.05 4.99
N LEU A 90 12.40 8.08 4.19
CA LEU A 90 12.99 9.41 4.35
C LEU A 90 12.11 10.36 5.18
N SER A 91 10.84 10.02 5.44
CA SER A 91 9.95 10.82 6.28
C SER A 91 10.34 10.73 7.77
N GLN A 92 10.27 11.84 8.50
CA GLN A 92 10.48 11.81 9.95
C GLN A 92 9.38 10.98 10.64
N GLY A 93 9.78 10.08 11.54
CA GLY A 93 8.88 9.19 12.27
C GLY A 93 9.48 7.80 12.40
N ILE A 94 8.66 6.83 12.81
CA ILE A 94 9.02 5.40 12.78
C ILE A 94 8.40 4.79 11.52
N PRO A 95 9.19 4.34 10.53
CA PRO A 95 8.65 3.67 9.36
C PRO A 95 8.23 2.25 9.70
N MET A 96 7.06 1.84 9.22
CA MET A 96 6.58 0.46 9.24
C MET A 96 6.50 -0.05 7.80
N LEU A 97 7.19 -1.15 7.54
CA LEU A 97 7.15 -1.87 6.26
C LEU A 97 6.27 -3.11 6.43
N ALA A 98 5.32 -3.32 5.52
CA ALA A 98 4.55 -4.55 5.51
C ALA A 98 5.41 -5.69 4.95
N HIS A 99 5.39 -6.84 5.62
CA HIS A 99 6.20 -7.99 5.23
C HIS A 99 5.86 -8.46 3.81
N GLY A 100 6.88 -8.70 3.00
CA GLY A 100 6.75 -9.17 1.62
C GLY A 100 6.71 -8.04 0.59
N ASP A 101 6.48 -6.79 0.98
CA ASP A 101 6.55 -5.65 0.04
C ASP A 101 7.98 -5.46 -0.50
N GLU A 102 9.00 -5.86 0.26
CA GLU A 102 10.40 -5.91 -0.17
C GLU A 102 10.68 -6.95 -1.26
N LEU A 103 9.79 -7.94 -1.41
CA LEU A 103 9.86 -9.01 -2.42
C LEU A 103 8.84 -8.82 -3.55
N GLY A 104 8.02 -7.76 -3.51
CA GLY A 104 6.94 -7.57 -4.47
C GLY A 104 5.79 -8.57 -4.30
N ARG A 105 5.46 -8.91 -3.04
CA ARG A 105 4.28 -9.70 -2.68
C ARG A 105 3.03 -9.08 -3.29
N THR A 106 2.15 -9.94 -3.82
CA THR A 106 0.82 -9.58 -4.35
C THR A 106 -0.21 -10.48 -3.69
N GLN A 107 -1.44 -10.00 -3.60
CA GLN A 107 -2.65 -10.74 -3.25
C GLN A 107 -3.62 -10.79 -4.43
N GLY A 108 -3.12 -10.58 -5.66
CA GLY A 108 -3.93 -10.63 -6.88
C GLY A 108 -5.00 -9.56 -6.98
N GLY A 109 -4.85 -8.44 -6.27
CA GLY A 109 -5.88 -7.40 -6.17
C GLY A 109 -6.92 -7.67 -5.06
N ASN A 110 -6.76 -8.72 -4.25
CA ASN A 110 -7.51 -8.85 -3.02
C ASN A 110 -6.95 -7.87 -1.97
N ASN A 111 -7.78 -6.98 -1.46
CA ASN A 111 -7.38 -5.97 -0.47
C ASN A 111 -7.86 -6.29 0.96
N ASN A 112 -8.45 -7.48 1.13
CA ASN A 112 -9.01 -7.97 2.38
C ASN A 112 -8.84 -9.49 2.47
N ALA A 113 -7.61 -9.98 2.29
CA ALA A 113 -7.31 -11.42 2.23
C ALA A 113 -7.33 -12.10 3.62
N TYR A 114 -8.26 -11.73 4.50
CA TYR A 114 -8.30 -12.17 5.90
C TYR A 114 -8.65 -13.66 6.06
N CYS A 115 -9.38 -14.23 5.10
CA CYS A 115 -9.83 -15.62 5.08
C CYS A 115 -9.08 -16.49 4.06
N GLN A 116 -8.00 -15.96 3.47
CA GLN A 116 -7.19 -16.65 2.47
C GLN A 116 -5.95 -17.26 3.12
N ASP A 117 -6.00 -18.56 3.41
CA ASP A 117 -4.88 -19.38 3.86
C ASP A 117 -4.37 -20.25 2.70
N ASN A 118 -3.84 -19.59 1.67
CA ASN A 118 -3.41 -20.16 0.39
C ASN A 118 -2.30 -19.31 -0.23
N GLU A 119 -1.86 -19.70 -1.44
CA GLU A 119 -0.80 -19.02 -2.22
C GLU A 119 -1.13 -17.58 -2.65
#